data_AF-A0A2T2SYR2-F1
#
_entry.id   AF-A0A2T2SYR2-F1
#
_cell.length_a   1.000
_cell.length_b   1.000
_cell.length_c   1.000
_cell.angle_alpha   90.00
_cell.angle_beta   90.00
_cell.angle_gamma   90.00
#
_symmetry.space_group_name_H-M   'P 1'
#
loop_
_entity.id
_entity.type
_entity.pdbx_description
1 polymer ?
#
loop_
_entity_poly.entity_id
_entity_poly.type
_entity_poly.pdbx_seq_one_letter_code
_entity_poly.pdbx_strand_id
1 'polypeptide(L)'
;MPGTPTPALVYAPTLIMSSPTAEEVIDAFVDILREQLEDGEAVEVPGLGTFSVEHRPSEVEESEGERQLVPPRNVVVFDPEQE
;
A
#
# COMPACT_ATOMS: atom_id res chain seq x y z
N MET A 1 60.73 -24.44 -19.20
CA MET A 1 59.42 -23.87 -19.54
C MET A 1 58.41 -24.33 -18.50
N PRO A 2 58.02 -23.51 -17.51
CA PRO A 2 56.89 -23.86 -16.66
C PRO A 2 55.62 -23.26 -17.27
N GLY A 3 54.71 -24.12 -17.74
CA GLY A 3 53.36 -23.73 -18.10
C GLY A 3 52.60 -23.35 -16.83
N THR A 4 52.04 -22.15 -16.80
CA THR A 4 51.16 -21.70 -15.73
C THR A 4 49.82 -22.45 -15.80
N PRO A 5 49.25 -22.92 -14.68
CA PRO A 5 47.91 -23.50 -14.69
C PRO A 5 46.87 -22.39 -14.84
N THR A 6 46.01 -22.52 -15.87
CA THR A 6 44.83 -21.68 -16.09
C THR A 6 43.87 -21.84 -14.90
N PRO A 7 43.41 -20.75 -14.25
CA PRO A 7 42.40 -20.88 -13.21
C PRO A 7 41.06 -21.25 -13.85
N ALA A 8 40.46 -22.35 -13.38
CA ALA A 8 39.10 -22.70 -13.71
C ALA A 8 38.16 -21.62 -13.15
N LEU A 9 37.46 -20.91 -14.04
CA LEU A 9 36.40 -19.98 -13.65
C LEU A 9 35.24 -20.78 -13.06
N VAL A 10 35.13 -20.74 -11.73
CA VAL A 10 33.97 -21.23 -10.99
C VAL A 10 32.80 -20.29 -11.33
N TYR A 11 31.89 -20.77 -12.18
CA TYR A 11 30.66 -20.06 -12.52
C TYR A 11 29.73 -20.07 -11.30
N ALA A 12 29.77 -19.00 -10.49
CA ALA A 12 28.72 -18.75 -9.51
C ALA A 12 27.44 -18.44 -10.31
N PRO A 13 26.31 -19.13 -10.05
CA PRO A 13 25.06 -18.71 -10.64
C PRO A 13 24.75 -17.32 -10.10
N THR A 14 24.80 -16.31 -10.96
CA THR A 14 24.21 -15.00 -10.68
C THR A 14 22.75 -15.28 -10.32
N LEU A 15 22.40 -15.14 -9.04
CA LEU A 15 21.00 -15.09 -8.62
C LEU A 15 20.40 -13.88 -9.32
N ILE A 16 19.70 -14.11 -10.43
CA ILE A 16 18.88 -13.10 -11.06
C ILE A 16 17.71 -12.89 -10.10
N MET A 17 17.88 -11.98 -9.14
CA MET A 17 16.73 -11.39 -8.46
C MET A 17 16.04 -10.53 -9.52
N SER A 18 15.00 -11.09 -10.14
CA SER A 18 14.10 -10.28 -10.94
C SER A 18 13.57 -9.17 -10.04
N SER A 19 13.83 -7.92 -10.41
CA SER A 19 13.22 -6.78 -9.74
C SER A 19 11.70 -6.92 -9.84
N PRO A 20 10.96 -6.69 -8.73
CA PRO A 20 9.51 -6.72 -8.80
C PRO A 20 9.03 -5.72 -9.84
N THR A 21 7.98 -6.11 -10.56
CA THR A 21 7.31 -5.24 -11.50
C THR A 21 6.62 -4.09 -10.76
N ALA A 22 6.34 -2.99 -11.47
CA ALA A 22 5.61 -1.87 -10.88
C ALA A 22 4.23 -2.29 -10.35
N GLU A 23 3.56 -3.21 -11.04
CA GLU A 23 2.27 -3.78 -10.62
C GLU A 23 2.38 -4.50 -9.28
N GLU A 24 3.36 -5.40 -9.13
CA GLU A 24 3.59 -6.12 -7.86
C GLU A 24 3.90 -5.18 -6.70
N VAL A 25 4.60 -4.07 -6.94
CA VAL A 25 4.90 -3.07 -5.91
C VAL A 25 3.65 -2.28 -5.52
N ILE A 26 2.82 -1.90 -6.49
CA ILE A 26 1.57 -1.17 -6.24
C ILE A 26 0.60 -2.04 -5.47
N ASP A 27 0.44 -3.31 -5.86
CA ASP A 27 -0.44 -4.25 -5.18
C ASP A 27 -0.01 -4.44 -3.72
N ALA A 28 1.28 -4.71 -3.49
CA ALA A 28 1.82 -4.85 -2.14
C ALA A 28 1.63 -3.58 -1.30
N PHE A 29 1.79 -2.40 -1.91
CA PHE A 29 1.55 -1.14 -1.23
C PHE A 29 0.08 -0.97 -0.83
N VAL A 30 -0.86 -1.26 -1.74
CA VAL A 30 -2.30 -1.19 -1.47
C VAL A 30 -2.71 -2.19 -0.39
N ASP A 31 -2.15 -3.40 -0.41
CA ASP A 31 -2.42 -4.42 0.59
C ASP A 31 -1.98 -3.96 1.99
N ILE A 32 -0.75 -3.46 2.13
CA ILE A 32 -0.26 -2.94 3.42
C ILE A 32 -1.10 -1.74 3.90
N LEU A 33 -1.48 -0.83 3.00
CA LEU A 33 -2.35 0.29 3.37
C LEU A 33 -3.69 -0.20 3.89
N ARG A 34 -4.27 -1.21 3.24
CA ARG A 34 -5.56 -1.77 3.64
C ARG A 34 -5.47 -2.42 5.02
N GLU A 35 -4.47 -3.26 5.26
CA GLU A 35 -4.29 -3.93 6.55
C GLU A 35 -4.19 -2.93 7.70
N GLN A 36 -3.39 -1.87 7.54
CA GLN A 36 -3.25 -0.85 8.58
C GLN A 36 -4.53 -0.04 8.82
N LEU A 37 -5.28 0.28 7.77
CA LEU A 37 -6.56 0.96 7.91
C LEU A 37 -7.63 0.06 8.54
N GLU A 38 -7.60 -1.25 8.27
CA GLU A 38 -8.51 -2.22 8.91
C GLU A 38 -8.30 -2.29 10.43
N ASP A 39 -7.05 -2.10 10.88
CA ASP A 39 -6.70 -1.98 12.30
C ASP A 39 -7.04 -0.60 12.91
N GLY A 40 -7.51 0.35 12.09
CA GLY A 40 -7.84 1.72 12.49
C GLY A 40 -6.62 2.63 12.63
N GLU A 41 -5.46 2.21 12.14
CA GLU A 41 -4.23 2.99 12.17
C GLU A 41 -4.18 3.97 11.00
N ALA A 42 -3.70 5.19 11.24
CA ALA A 42 -3.52 6.18 10.20
C ALA A 42 -2.16 5.98 9.51
N VAL A 43 -2.14 6.05 8.18
CA VAL A 43 -0.92 5.88 7.39
C VAL A 43 -0.55 7.18 6.70
N GLU A 44 0.58 7.76 7.08
CA GLU A 44 1.19 8.90 6.42
C GLU A 44 2.07 8.43 5.25
N VAL A 45 1.86 9.00 4.07
CA VAL A 45 2.68 8.79 2.88
C VAL A 45 3.32 10.13 2.52
N PRO A 46 4.62 10.31 2.83
CA PRO A 46 5.31 11.57 2.60
C PRO A 46 5.22 12.03 1.14
N GLY A 47 4.84 13.30 0.94
CA GLY A 47 4.68 13.88 -0.40
C GLY A 47 3.40 13.44 -1.14
N LEU A 48 2.52 12.69 -0.47
CA LEU A 48 1.18 12.36 -0.97
C LEU A 48 0.11 12.84 0.00
N GLY A 49 0.19 12.45 1.27
CA GLY A 49 -0.81 12.77 2.29
C GLY A 49 -1.03 11.64 3.27
N THR A 50 -2.09 11.74 4.06
CA THR A 50 -2.43 10.81 5.14
C THR A 50 -3.74 10.10 4.86
N PHE A 51 -3.74 8.77 4.98
CA PHE A 51 -4.94 7.95 5.00
C PHE A 51 -5.33 7.65 6.45
N SER A 52 -6.60 7.76 6.77
CA SER A 52 -7.11 7.42 8.10
C SER A 52 -8.53 6.87 8.03
N VAL A 53 -8.95 6.18 9.09
CA VAL A 53 -10.34 5.74 9.23
C VAL A 53 -11.09 6.70 10.14
N GLU A 54 -12.16 7.29 9.62
CA GLU A 54 -13.08 8.11 10.38
C GLU A 54 -14.33 7.30 10.75
N HIS A 55 -14.68 7.32 12.03
CA HIS A 55 -15.92 6.71 12.50
C HIS A 55 -17.09 7.68 12.33
N ARG A 56 -17.97 7.39 11.36
CA ARG A 56 -19.19 8.16 11.12
C ARG A 56 -20.33 7.60 11.97
N PRO A 57 -20.97 8.41 12.83
CA PRO A 57 -22.11 7.97 13.61
C PRO A 57 -23.34 7.75 12.71
N SER A 58 -24.42 7.22 13.28
CA SER A 58 -25.69 7.12 12.54
C SER A 58 -26.24 8.51 12.23
N GLU A 59 -26.69 8.71 11.01
CA GLU A 59 -27.25 9.98 10.54
C GLU A 59 -28.58 9.75 9.81
N VAL A 60 -29.44 10.75 9.80
CA VAL A 60 -30.67 10.72 8.99
C VAL A 60 -30.37 11.48 7.71
N GLU A 61 -30.34 10.77 6.59
CA GLU A 61 -30.17 11.35 5.26
C GLU A 61 -31.54 11.42 4.56
N GLU A 62 -31.82 12.52 3.85
CA GLU A 62 -33.01 12.66 3.02
C GLU A 62 -32.60 12.41 1.57
N SER A 63 -33.02 11.28 1.01
CA SER A 63 -32.76 10.91 -0.38
C SER A 63 -34.09 10.70 -1.08
N GLU A 64 -34.28 11.33 -2.25
CA GLU A 64 -35.51 11.22 -3.06
C GLU A 64 -36.80 11.60 -2.32
N GLY A 65 -36.70 12.47 -1.31
CA GLY A 65 -37.83 12.90 -0.47
C GLY A 65 -38.22 11.92 0.64
N GLU A 66 -37.48 10.82 0.78
CA GLU A 66 -37.63 9.84 1.85
C GLU A 66 -36.52 10.01 2.88
N ARG A 67 -36.89 10.00 4.17
CA ARG A 67 -35.93 10.06 5.26
C ARG A 67 -35.44 8.66 5.57
N GLN A 68 -34.16 8.41 5.34
CA GLN A 68 -33.51 7.13 5.59
C GLN A 68 -32.55 7.27 6.76
N LEU A 69 -32.61 6.32 7.70
CA LEU A 69 -31.58 6.18 8.71
C LEU A 69 -30.37 5.50 8.09
N VAL A 70 -29.22 6.12 8.23
CA VAL A 70 -27.93 5.61 7.79
C VAL A 70 -27.18 5.07 9.01
N PRO A 71 -26.77 3.80 8.99
CA PRO A 71 -26.10 3.18 10.12
C PRO A 71 -24.70 3.77 10.32
N PRO A 72 -24.12 3.64 11.53
CA PRO A 72 -22.77 4.10 11.79
C PRO A 72 -21.80 3.25 10.96
N ARG A 73 -20.79 3.89 10.38
CA ARG A 73 -19.84 3.25 9.47
C ARG A 73 -18.45 3.84 9.62
N ASN A 74 -17.45 3.01 9.42
CA ASN A 74 -16.08 3.46 9.25
C ASN A 74 -15.88 3.83 7.78
N VAL A 75 -15.30 5.00 7.53
CA VAL A 75 -14.96 5.46 6.19
C VAL A 75 -13.47 5.77 6.12
N VAL A 76 -12.84 5.39 5.00
CA VAL A 76 -11.46 5.81 4.74
C VAL A 76 -11.49 7.24 4.24
N VAL A 77 -10.70 8.10 4.86
CA VAL A 77 -10.49 9.50 4.49
C VAL A 77 -9.05 9.68 4.08
N PHE A 78 -8.84 10.48 3.03
CA PHE A 78 -7.53 10.88 2.56
C PHE A 78 -7.37 12.39 2.69
N ASP A 79 -6.37 12.81 3.45
CA ASP A 79 -5.98 14.21 3.63
C ASP A 79 -4.67 14.46 2.86
N PRO A 80 -4.70 15.19 1.73
CA PRO A 80 -3.51 15.40 0.91
C PRO A 80 -2.50 16.33 1.61
N GLU A 81 -1.22 16.06 1.41
CA GLU A 81 -0.16 16.97 1.89
C GLU A 81 -0.23 18.29 1.11
N GLN A 82 -0.27 19.41 1.83
CA GLN A 82 -0.34 20.74 1.23
C GLN A 82 1.08 21.21 0.88
N GLU A 83 1.30 21.57 -0.38
CA GLU A 83 2.60 21.99 -0.94
C GLU A 83 3.25 23.20 -0.22
#